data_AF-A0A0S1X8Y9-F1
#
_entry.id   AF-A0A0S1X8Y9-F1
#
_cell.length_a   1.000
_cell.length_b   1.000
_cell.length_c   1.000
_cell.angle_alpha   90.00
_cell.angle_beta   90.00
_cell.angle_gamma   90.00
#
_symmetry.space_group_name_H-M   'P 1'
#
loop_
_entity.id
_entity.type
_entity.pdbx_description
1 polymer ?
#
loop_
_entity_poly.entity_id
_entity_poly.type
_entity_poly.pdbx_seq_one_letter_code
_entity_poly.pdbx_strand_id
1 'polypeptide(L)'
;MWPKDHNIKHLRAMREAFSSDTRDPVRTLKAAGIDITEELEELRNIIAEISGKKLKKTKKAKRRKQLTVLKSGQVQNSTEFDTSQGEELRVEAQKLLGILQGLKFANYSTEAVERAVEGLENELSALLENPKENLGLIGLYSTVVYLLREGKFEKLEKFLREL
;
A
#
# COMPACT_ATOMS: atom_id res chain seq x y z
N MET A 1 5.71 22.12 1.24
CA MET A 1 6.97 22.88 1.40
C MET A 1 7.87 22.05 2.30
N TRP A 2 8.96 21.47 1.78
CA TRP A 2 9.85 20.61 2.58
C TRP A 2 10.77 21.47 3.46
N PRO A 3 11.02 21.12 4.75
CA PRO A 3 11.89 21.90 5.62
C PRO A 3 13.35 21.86 5.13
N LYS A 4 14.02 23.01 5.10
CA LYS A 4 15.41 23.17 4.59
C LYS A 4 16.48 22.60 5.53
N ASP A 5 16.10 22.29 6.76
CA ASP A 5 17.00 21.71 7.75
C ASP A 5 17.01 20.19 7.61
N HIS A 6 18.08 19.67 7.00
CA HIS A 6 18.35 18.24 6.86
C HIS A 6 18.73 17.61 8.21
N ASN A 7 17.86 17.74 9.21
CA ASN A 7 18.09 17.16 10.51
C ASN A 7 17.86 15.65 10.39
N ILE A 8 18.96 14.90 10.38
CA ILE A 8 18.97 13.42 10.33
C ILE A 8 18.06 12.82 11.42
N LYS A 9 17.89 13.53 12.54
CA LYS A 9 16.94 13.15 13.60
C LYS A 9 15.48 13.18 13.13
N HIS A 10 15.09 14.14 12.30
CA HIS A 10 13.73 14.23 11.75
C HIS A 10 13.45 13.09 10.76
N LEU A 11 14.40 12.77 9.88
CA LEU A 11 14.27 11.65 8.95
C LEU A 11 14.16 10.31 9.69
N ARG A 12 14.98 10.13 10.74
CA ARG A 12 14.90 8.94 11.59
C ARG A 12 13.56 8.87 12.31
N ALA A 13 13.06 9.99 12.83
CA ALA A 13 11.77 10.03 13.52
C ALA A 13 10.58 9.82 12.58
N MET A 14 10.65 10.30 11.33
CA MET A 14 9.65 10.00 10.31
C MET A 14 9.65 8.51 9.96
N ARG A 15 10.84 7.93 9.71
CA ARG A 15 10.98 6.49 9.46
C ARG A 15 10.43 5.66 10.61
N GLU A 16 10.70 6.08 11.85
CA GLU A 16 10.22 5.39 13.03
C GLU A 16 8.72 5.59 13.23
N ALA A 17 8.17 6.78 12.95
CA ALA A 17 6.72 7.03 13.01
C ALA A 17 5.95 6.14 12.02
N PHE A 18 6.38 6.03 10.77
CA PHE A 18 5.71 5.22 9.74
C PHE A 18 6.05 3.72 9.78
N SER A 19 6.85 3.28 10.75
CA SER A 19 7.11 1.85 10.95
C SER A 19 5.84 1.11 11.41
N SER A 20 5.64 -0.10 10.91
CA SER A 20 4.54 -1.01 11.29
C SER A 20 4.50 -1.33 12.79
N ASP A 21 5.64 -1.18 13.47
CA ASP A 21 5.80 -1.49 14.90
C ASP A 21 5.43 -0.30 15.80
N THR A 22 5.22 0.88 15.21
CA THR A 22 5.04 2.12 15.98
C THR A 22 3.59 2.31 16.38
N ARG A 23 3.38 2.18 17.69
CA ARG A 23 2.07 2.26 18.33
C ARG A 23 1.45 3.66 18.33
N ASP A 24 2.28 4.72 18.23
CA ASP A 24 1.80 6.11 18.18
C ASP A 24 2.77 7.00 17.35
N PRO A 25 2.58 7.09 16.02
CA PRO A 25 3.46 7.83 15.11
C PRO A 25 3.59 9.32 15.47
N VAL A 26 2.50 9.94 15.89
CA VAL A 26 2.43 11.37 16.23
C VAL A 26 3.32 11.69 17.42
N ARG A 27 3.36 10.79 18.42
CA ARG A 27 4.23 10.96 19.59
C ARG A 27 5.71 10.89 19.22
N THR A 28 6.07 10.04 18.27
CA THR A 28 7.44 9.90 17.74
C THR A 28 7.87 11.16 16.99
N LEU A 29 6.98 11.73 16.16
CA LEU A 29 7.22 12.96 15.43
C LEU A 29 7.37 14.18 16.37
N LYS A 30 6.49 14.31 17.38
CA LYS A 30 6.56 15.38 18.38
C LYS A 30 7.81 15.29 19.26
N ALA A 31 8.25 14.09 19.61
CA ALA A 31 9.50 13.88 20.36
C ALA A 31 10.75 14.29 19.56
N ALA A 32 10.65 14.33 18.23
CA ALA A 32 11.71 14.75 17.34
C ALA A 32 11.69 16.26 17.01
N GLY A 33 10.76 17.02 17.58
CA GLY A 33 10.62 18.46 17.30
C GLY A 33 10.00 18.76 15.93
N ILE A 34 9.36 17.78 15.30
CA ILE A 34 8.59 18.00 14.08
C ILE A 34 7.23 18.54 14.52
N ASP A 35 6.96 19.79 14.15
CA ASP A 35 5.68 20.43 14.44
C ASP A 35 4.60 19.78 13.58
N ILE A 36 3.58 19.24 14.24
CA ILE A 36 2.46 18.56 13.61
C ILE A 36 1.32 19.57 13.62
N THR A 37 0.81 19.93 12.45
CA THR A 37 -0.30 20.86 12.29
C THR A 37 -1.56 20.34 12.99
N GLU A 38 -2.39 21.25 13.51
CA GLU A 38 -3.64 20.94 14.24
C GLU A 38 -4.57 19.99 13.44
N GLU A 39 -4.57 20.12 12.11
CA GLU A 39 -5.30 19.26 11.17
C GLU A 39 -4.98 17.75 11.32
N LEU A 40 -3.73 17.40 11.67
CA LEU A 40 -3.32 16.00 11.87
C LEU A 40 -3.73 15.47 13.25
N GLU A 41 -3.88 16.33 14.25
CA GLU A 41 -4.44 15.94 15.56
C GLU A 41 -5.95 15.67 15.46
N GLU A 42 -6.65 16.44 14.63
CA GLU A 42 -8.07 16.22 14.33
C GLU A 42 -8.29 14.90 13.59
N LEU A 43 -7.48 14.59 12.58
CA LEU A 43 -7.52 13.31 11.87
C LEU A 43 -7.30 12.11 12.82
N ARG A 44 -6.43 12.24 13.83
CA ARG A 44 -6.25 11.20 14.86
C ARG A 44 -7.53 10.99 15.68
N ASN A 45 -8.21 12.06 16.07
CA ASN A 45 -9.45 11.95 16.83
C ASN A 45 -10.56 11.31 15.99
N ILE A 46 -10.68 11.68 14.71
CA ILE A 46 -11.63 11.11 13.76
C ILE A 46 -11.34 9.62 13.53
N ILE A 47 -10.08 9.24 13.31
CA ILE A 47 -9.69 7.83 13.13
C ILE A 47 -9.93 7.02 14.42
N ALA A 48 -9.67 7.59 15.60
CA ALA A 48 -9.94 6.93 16.87
C ALA A 48 -11.45 6.71 17.11
N GLU A 49 -12.27 7.66 16.66
CA GLU A 49 -13.73 7.59 16.71
C GLU A 49 -14.30 6.54 15.75
N ILE A 50 -13.87 6.56 14.48
CA ILE A 50 -14.27 5.58 13.46
C ILE A 50 -13.77 4.16 13.81
N SER A 51 -12.55 4.04 14.33
CA SER A 51 -11.95 2.74 14.67
C SER A 51 -12.58 2.09 15.91
N GLY A 52 -13.51 2.78 16.62
CA GLY A 52 -14.11 2.26 17.86
C GLY A 52 -13.12 1.99 19.00
N LYS A 53 -11.85 2.39 18.84
CA LYS A 53 -10.79 2.18 19.82
C LYS A 53 -10.87 3.29 20.86
N LYS A 54 -11.69 3.07 21.89
CA LYS A 54 -11.64 3.85 23.13
C LYS A 54 -10.21 3.86 23.68
N LEU A 55 -9.52 4.99 23.53
CA LEU A 55 -8.26 5.26 24.22
C LEU A 55 -8.52 5.30 25.73
N LYS A 56 -8.21 4.19 26.41
CA LYS A 56 -8.03 4.19 27.87
C LYS A 56 -6.81 5.04 28.20
N LYS A 57 -7.05 6.26 28.66
CA LYS A 57 -6.08 7.02 29.46
C LYS A 57 -5.81 6.22 30.74
N THR A 58 -4.61 5.70 30.94
CA THR A 58 -4.00 5.63 32.29
C THR A 58 -2.49 5.33 32.27
N LYS A 59 -1.75 6.35 32.73
CA LYS A 59 -0.71 6.36 33.76
C LYS A 59 0.56 5.48 33.61
N LYS A 60 1.68 6.21 33.67
CA LYS A 60 3.07 5.79 33.90
C LYS A 60 3.19 4.67 34.96
N ALA A 61 3.96 3.62 34.65
CA ALA A 61 4.62 2.80 35.67
C ALA A 61 5.95 2.21 35.15
N LYS A 62 6.97 2.40 36.00
CA LYS A 62 8.37 1.97 35.96
C LYS A 62 8.65 0.52 35.48
N ARG A 63 9.77 0.39 34.75
CA ARG A 63 10.84 -0.65 34.82
C ARG A 63 10.52 -1.94 35.62
N ARG A 64 10.66 -3.10 34.95
CA ARG A 64 11.52 -4.19 35.45
C ARG A 64 11.82 -5.24 34.37
N LYS A 65 13.09 -5.65 34.32
CA LYS A 65 13.66 -6.75 33.53
C LYS A 65 13.07 -8.09 33.96
N GLN A 66 12.89 -9.01 33.01
CA GLN A 66 13.16 -10.47 33.06
C GLN A 66 12.75 -11.03 31.70
N LEU A 67 13.68 -11.38 30.81
CA LEU A 67 14.34 -12.69 30.72
C LEU A 67 13.37 -13.87 30.80
N THR A 68 12.91 -14.31 29.63
CA THR A 68 12.57 -15.71 29.39
C THR A 68 13.06 -16.10 27.99
N VAL A 69 14.04 -17.00 28.02
CA VAL A 69 14.48 -17.87 26.94
C VAL A 69 13.28 -18.67 26.44
N LEU A 70 13.08 -18.80 25.13
CA LEU A 70 12.71 -20.06 24.50
C LEU A 70 13.10 -20.06 23.02
N LYS A 71 13.56 -21.23 22.64
CA LYS A 71 14.36 -21.59 21.48
C LYS A 71 13.44 -22.30 20.48
N SER A 72 13.35 -21.75 19.27
CA SER A 72 12.95 -22.46 18.04
C SER A 72 13.22 -21.45 16.91
N GLY A 73 14.23 -21.62 16.06
CA GLY A 73 14.44 -22.85 15.31
C GLY A 73 13.42 -22.93 14.19
N GLN A 74 13.33 -21.91 13.35
CA GLN A 74 12.70 -22.02 12.03
C GLN A 74 13.52 -21.20 11.04
N VAL A 75 14.45 -21.90 10.40
CA VAL A 75 15.01 -21.51 9.10
C VAL A 75 13.86 -21.67 8.11
N GLN A 76 13.31 -20.54 7.69
CA GLN A 76 12.67 -20.35 6.39
C GLN A 76 13.34 -19.08 5.88
N ASN A 77 14.43 -19.14 5.10
CA ASN A 77 14.39 -19.37 3.66
C ASN A 77 13.11 -18.82 3.01
N SER A 78 12.73 -17.59 3.34
CA SER A 78 12.01 -16.72 2.41
C SER A 78 13.08 -15.90 1.71
N THR A 79 13.41 -16.34 0.50
CA THR A 79 14.05 -15.55 -0.54
C THR A 79 13.60 -14.10 -0.40
N GLU A 80 14.55 -13.18 -0.28
CA GLU A 80 14.39 -11.75 -0.40
C GLU A 80 13.91 -11.46 -1.84
N PHE A 81 12.66 -11.81 -2.13
CA PHE A 81 11.95 -11.38 -3.32
C PHE A 81 11.44 -9.99 -2.99
N ASP A 82 12.16 -9.03 -3.56
CA ASP A 82 11.94 -7.60 -3.57
C ASP A 82 10.51 -7.19 -3.15
N THR A 83 10.31 -6.92 -1.86
CA THR A 83 9.04 -6.48 -1.28
C THR A 83 8.47 -5.25 -2.00
N SER A 84 9.32 -4.49 -2.69
CA SER A 84 8.95 -3.32 -3.48
C SER A 84 8.15 -3.66 -4.74
N GLN A 85 8.51 -4.73 -5.46
CA GLN A 85 7.78 -5.13 -6.68
C GLN A 85 6.40 -5.70 -6.36
N GLY A 86 6.25 -6.42 -5.24
CA GLY A 86 4.96 -6.93 -4.80
C GLY A 86 3.97 -5.83 -4.43
N GLU A 87 4.44 -4.79 -3.76
CA GLU A 87 3.61 -3.62 -3.41
C GLU A 87 3.20 -2.82 -4.66
N GLU A 88 4.10 -2.65 -5.63
CA GLU A 88 3.77 -1.97 -6.90
C GLU A 88 2.67 -2.71 -7.68
N LEU A 89 2.78 -4.05 -7.78
CA LEU A 89 1.75 -4.88 -8.43
C LEU A 89 0.39 -4.77 -7.74
N ARG A 90 0.36 -4.67 -6.42
CA ARG A 90 -0.87 -4.52 -5.64
C ARG A 90 -1.55 -3.17 -5.87
N VAL A 91 -0.76 -2.10 -5.85
CA VAL A 91 -1.26 -0.74 -6.14
C VAL A 91 -1.85 -0.71 -7.54
N GLU A 92 -1.15 -1.29 -8.51
CA GLU A 92 -1.63 -1.31 -9.89
C GLU A 92 -2.87 -2.20 -10.06
N ALA A 93 -2.91 -3.37 -9.41
CA ALA A 93 -4.10 -4.23 -9.40
C ALA A 93 -5.33 -3.50 -8.85
N GLN A 94 -5.15 -2.65 -7.83
CA GLN A 94 -6.23 -1.83 -7.28
C GLN A 94 -6.74 -0.76 -8.27
N LYS A 95 -5.83 -0.12 -9.03
CA LYS A 95 -6.22 0.80 -10.12
C LYS A 95 -7.00 0.07 -11.21
N LEU A 96 -6.53 -1.10 -11.63
CA LEU A 96 -7.20 -1.94 -12.64
C LEU A 96 -8.57 -2.44 -12.16
N LEU A 97 -8.72 -2.74 -10.86
CA LEU A 97 -10.02 -3.01 -10.26
C LEU A 97 -10.96 -1.81 -10.36
N GLY A 98 -10.45 -0.59 -10.12
CA GLY A 98 -11.21 0.64 -10.31
C GLY A 98 -11.77 0.78 -11.73
N ILE A 99 -10.93 0.51 -12.74
CA ILE A 99 -11.33 0.49 -14.15
C ILE A 99 -12.43 -0.57 -14.37
N LEU A 100 -12.24 -1.79 -13.85
CA LEU A 100 -13.23 -2.86 -13.99
C LEU A 100 -14.57 -2.53 -13.34
N GLN A 101 -14.58 -1.89 -12.18
CA GLN A 101 -15.83 -1.42 -11.56
C GLN A 101 -16.49 -0.32 -12.40
N GLY A 102 -15.71 0.60 -12.97
CA GLY A 102 -16.22 1.58 -13.93
C GLY A 102 -16.90 0.94 -15.13
N LEU A 103 -16.26 -0.09 -15.72
CA LEU A 103 -16.84 -0.87 -16.80
C LEU A 103 -18.13 -1.59 -16.37
N LYS A 104 -18.18 -2.13 -15.15
CA LYS A 104 -19.37 -2.78 -14.59
C LYS A 104 -20.54 -1.79 -14.47
N PHE A 105 -20.29 -0.56 -14.01
CA PHE A 105 -21.32 0.48 -13.97
C PHE A 105 -21.79 0.91 -15.37
N ALA A 106 -20.91 0.83 -16.36
CA ALA A 106 -21.26 1.01 -17.77
C ALA A 106 -21.92 -0.25 -18.40
N ASN A 107 -22.28 -1.24 -17.59
CA ASN A 107 -22.82 -2.54 -18.02
C ASN A 107 -21.96 -3.23 -19.09
N TYR A 108 -20.64 -3.06 -18.98
CA TYR A 108 -19.64 -3.59 -19.92
C TYR A 108 -19.97 -3.28 -21.38
N SER A 109 -20.43 -2.07 -21.67
CA SER A 109 -20.72 -1.67 -23.05
C SER A 109 -19.50 -1.90 -23.94
N THR A 110 -19.71 -2.40 -25.15
CA THR A 110 -18.62 -2.75 -26.08
C THR A 110 -17.67 -1.57 -26.28
N GLU A 111 -18.21 -0.37 -26.46
CA GLU A 111 -17.42 0.86 -26.62
C GLU A 111 -16.58 1.19 -25.37
N ALA A 112 -17.12 1.01 -24.17
CA ALA A 112 -16.37 1.25 -22.94
C ALA A 112 -15.24 0.23 -22.75
N VAL A 113 -15.51 -1.04 -23.06
CA VAL A 113 -14.51 -2.11 -22.99
C VAL A 113 -13.41 -1.87 -24.03
N GLU A 114 -13.75 -1.52 -25.27
CA GLU A 114 -12.78 -1.20 -26.33
C GLU A 114 -11.87 -0.05 -25.91
N ARG A 115 -12.43 1.06 -25.42
CA ARG A 115 -11.64 2.21 -24.93
C ARG A 115 -10.74 1.84 -23.76
N ALA A 116 -11.23 1.03 -22.83
CA ALA A 116 -10.42 0.58 -21.70
C ALA A 116 -9.27 -0.32 -22.17
N VAL A 117 -9.53 -1.25 -23.08
CA VAL A 117 -8.49 -2.11 -23.68
C VAL A 117 -7.44 -1.27 -24.40
N GLU A 118 -7.84 -0.32 -25.22
CA GLU A 118 -6.93 0.55 -25.97
C GLU A 118 -6.05 1.38 -25.03
N GLY A 119 -6.62 1.92 -23.95
CA GLY A 119 -5.86 2.61 -22.90
C GLY A 119 -4.85 1.69 -22.19
N LEU A 120 -5.25 0.48 -21.85
CA LEU A 120 -4.38 -0.51 -21.20
C LEU A 120 -3.26 -1.01 -22.13
N GLU A 121 -3.51 -1.11 -23.44
CA GLU A 121 -2.50 -1.49 -24.43
C GLU A 121 -1.46 -0.38 -24.64
N ASN A 122 -1.87 0.89 -24.54
CA ASN A 122 -0.93 2.01 -24.55
C ASN A 122 -0.03 1.98 -23.30
N GLU A 123 -0.60 1.74 -22.11
CA GLU A 123 0.19 1.58 -20.88
C GLU A 123 1.12 0.35 -20.97
N LEU A 124 0.64 -0.77 -21.50
CA LEU A 124 1.45 -1.97 -21.75
C LEU A 124 2.61 -1.68 -22.72
N SER A 125 2.36 -0.90 -23.78
CA SER A 125 3.40 -0.52 -24.75
C SER A 125 4.49 0.32 -24.11
N ALA A 126 4.14 1.23 -23.20
CA ALA A 126 5.12 2.01 -22.44
C ALA A 126 5.93 1.11 -21.49
N LEU A 127 5.30 0.14 -20.81
CA LEU A 127 6.00 -0.79 -19.93
C LEU A 127 7.00 -1.67 -20.69
N LEU A 128 6.68 -2.03 -21.94
CA LEU A 128 7.53 -2.83 -22.82
C LEU A 128 8.82 -2.10 -23.27
N GLU A 129 8.95 -0.79 -23.05
CA GLU A 129 10.21 -0.07 -23.31
C GLU A 129 11.34 -0.56 -22.40
N ASN A 130 11.02 -0.94 -21.15
CA ASN A 130 11.96 -1.46 -20.15
C ASN A 130 11.47 -2.80 -19.58
N PRO A 131 11.44 -3.88 -20.38
CA PRO A 131 10.72 -5.09 -20.03
C PRO A 131 11.35 -5.89 -18.88
N LYS A 132 12.65 -5.71 -18.63
CA LYS A 132 13.35 -6.35 -17.51
C LYS A 132 12.93 -5.79 -16.15
N GLU A 133 12.65 -4.49 -16.10
CA GLU A 133 12.27 -3.78 -14.87
C GLU A 133 10.76 -3.93 -14.63
N ASN A 134 9.97 -3.99 -15.71
CA ASN A 134 8.51 -3.98 -15.65
C ASN A 134 7.86 -5.35 -15.84
N LEU A 135 8.61 -6.46 -15.75
CA LEU A 135 8.12 -7.79 -16.14
C LEU A 135 6.81 -8.18 -15.43
N GLY A 136 6.72 -7.90 -14.12
CA GLY A 136 5.51 -8.16 -13.35
C GLY A 136 4.30 -7.36 -13.86
N LEU A 137 4.48 -6.06 -14.08
CA LEU A 137 3.44 -5.17 -14.57
C LEU A 137 3.00 -5.56 -15.98
N ILE A 138 3.95 -5.91 -16.87
CA ILE A 138 3.66 -6.42 -18.21
C ILE A 138 2.77 -7.67 -18.12
N GLY A 139 3.10 -8.61 -17.22
CA GLY A 139 2.29 -9.81 -16.97
C GLY A 139 0.88 -9.48 -16.47
N LEU A 140 0.77 -8.53 -15.55
CA LEU A 140 -0.50 -8.05 -15.01
C LEU A 140 -1.38 -7.45 -16.11
N TYR A 141 -0.87 -6.45 -16.83
CA TYR A 141 -1.60 -5.73 -17.87
C TYR A 141 -2.00 -6.62 -19.03
N SER A 142 -1.09 -7.47 -19.52
CA SER A 142 -1.39 -8.43 -20.59
C SER A 142 -2.51 -9.40 -20.18
N THR A 143 -2.51 -9.86 -18.93
CA THR A 143 -3.57 -10.73 -18.40
C THR A 143 -4.91 -9.99 -18.34
N VAL A 144 -4.92 -8.73 -17.88
CA VAL A 144 -6.14 -7.91 -17.83
C VAL A 144 -6.70 -7.67 -19.23
N VAL A 145 -5.86 -7.24 -20.17
CA VAL A 145 -6.25 -7.01 -21.57
C VAL A 145 -6.84 -8.28 -22.19
N TYR A 146 -6.18 -9.43 -21.99
CA TYR A 146 -6.67 -10.71 -22.47
C TYR A 146 -8.05 -11.05 -21.89
N LEU A 147 -8.24 -10.94 -20.58
CA LEU A 147 -9.51 -11.28 -19.94
C LEU A 147 -10.65 -10.31 -20.30
N LEU A 148 -10.35 -9.03 -20.49
CA LEU A 148 -11.32 -8.03 -20.95
C LEU A 148 -11.80 -8.35 -22.38
N ARG A 149 -10.88 -8.66 -23.30
CA ARG A 149 -11.21 -9.04 -24.68
C ARG A 149 -12.08 -10.29 -24.77
N GLU A 150 -11.81 -11.25 -23.89
CA GLU A 150 -12.56 -12.49 -23.79
C GLU A 150 -13.90 -12.34 -23.06
N GLY A 151 -14.22 -11.14 -22.54
CA GLY A 151 -15.43 -10.90 -21.74
C GLY A 151 -15.47 -11.65 -20.41
N LYS A 152 -14.32 -12.13 -19.91
CA LYS A 152 -14.21 -12.96 -18.70
C LYS A 152 -14.11 -12.08 -17.44
N PHE A 153 -15.11 -11.22 -17.24
CA PHE A 153 -15.07 -10.17 -16.22
C PHE A 153 -15.04 -10.70 -14.78
N GLU A 154 -15.79 -11.76 -14.44
CA GLU A 154 -15.73 -12.30 -13.07
C GLU A 154 -14.37 -12.94 -12.77
N LYS A 155 -13.77 -13.60 -13.78
CA LYS A 155 -12.44 -14.19 -13.65
C LYS A 155 -11.39 -13.09 -13.43
N LEU A 156 -11.52 -11.99 -14.17
CA LEU A 156 -10.65 -10.83 -14.01
C LEU A 156 -10.80 -10.18 -12.63
N GLU A 157 -12.02 -9.98 -12.15
CA GLU A 157 -12.28 -9.42 -10.82
C GLU A 157 -11.65 -10.28 -9.73
N LYS A 158 -11.82 -11.61 -9.82
CA LYS A 158 -11.23 -12.54 -8.87
C LYS A 158 -9.70 -12.48 -8.90
N PHE A 159 -9.11 -12.54 -10.09
CA PHE A 159 -7.66 -12.47 -10.28
C PHE A 159 -7.05 -11.22 -9.63
N LEU A 160 -7.64 -10.04 -9.86
CA LEU A 160 -7.13 -8.78 -9.33
C LEU A 160 -7.32 -8.64 -7.81
N ARG A 161 -8.31 -9.32 -7.21
CA ARG A 161 -8.53 -9.31 -5.75
C ARG A 161 -7.60 -10.25 -4.98
N GLU A 162 -6.98 -11.21 -5.67
CA GLU A 162 -6.09 -12.21 -5.08
C GLU A 162 -4.61 -11.78 -5.05
N LEU A 163 -4.27 -10.66 -5.71
CA LEU A 163 -2.95 -10.01 -5.68
C LEU A 163 -2.75 -9.18 -4.39
#